data_AF-A0A7C5FNU1-F1
#
_entry.id   AF-A0A7C5FNU1-F1
#
_cell.length_a   1.000
_cell.length_b   1.000
_cell.length_c   1.000
_cell.angle_alpha   90.00
_cell.angle_beta   90.00
_cell.angle_gamma   90.00
#
_symmetry.space_group_name_H-M   'P 1'
#
loop_
_entity.id
_entity.type
_entity.pdbx_description
1 polymer ?
#
loop_
_entity_poly.entity_id
_entity_poly.type
_entity_poly.pdbx_seq_one_letter_code
_entity_poly.pdbx_strand_id
1 'polypeptide(L)'
;MVNRKAAIIMAYGSPENISDLDAYLQDIFGKAPVPPDARADNLKKYSLFGNRSPSNHILDSLKRKMQDRLSDSGIDVYMSFKHWHPSLKETAEMIVNADYREIVELP
;
A
#
# COMPACT_ATOMS: atom_id res chain seq x y z
N MET A 1 -13.76 -3.44 -28.43
CA MET A 1 -12.74 -3.02 -27.45
C MET A 1 -13.14 -3.58 -26.10
N VAL A 2 -12.28 -4.38 -25.47
CA VAL A 2 -12.53 -4.86 -24.11
C VAL A 2 -12.37 -3.64 -23.18
N ASN A 3 -13.45 -3.23 -22.53
CA ASN A 3 -13.44 -2.12 -21.58
C ASN A 3 -12.72 -2.57 -20.30
N ARG A 4 -11.39 -2.46 -20.27
CA ARG A 4 -10.56 -2.91 -19.14
C ARG A 4 -10.63 -1.89 -18.01
N LYS A 5 -10.92 -2.36 -16.80
CA LYS A 5 -11.01 -1.53 -15.59
C LYS A 5 -9.87 -1.84 -14.64
N ALA A 6 -9.44 -0.85 -13.88
CA ALA A 6 -8.52 -1.02 -12.77
C ALA A 6 -9.27 -0.80 -11.44
N ALA A 7 -9.09 -1.71 -10.49
CA ALA A 7 -9.49 -1.51 -9.11
C ALA A 7 -8.25 -1.17 -8.29
N ILE A 8 -8.28 -0.09 -7.51
CA ILE A 8 -7.18 0.32 -6.63
C ILE A 8 -7.62 0.08 -5.20
N ILE A 9 -6.94 -0.84 -4.50
CA ILE A 9 -7.03 -0.95 -3.06
C ILE A 9 -6.07 0.06 -2.47
N MET A 10 -6.60 1.07 -1.81
CA MET A 10 -5.82 2.07 -1.10
C MET A 10 -5.67 1.63 0.36
N ALA A 11 -4.47 1.82 0.90
CA ALA A 11 -4.20 1.52 2.30
C ALA A 11 -3.19 2.52 2.87
N TYR A 12 -3.04 2.51 4.19
CA TYR A 12 -2.05 3.37 4.83
C TYR A 12 -0.62 2.96 4.46
N GLY A 13 -0.38 1.65 4.45
CA GLY A 13 0.94 1.05 4.23
C GLY A 13 1.82 1.11 5.47
N SER A 14 2.80 0.21 5.54
CA SER A 14 3.83 0.23 6.59
C SER A 14 5.12 -0.41 6.06
N PRO A 15 6.30 -0.06 6.56
CA PRO A 15 7.52 -0.73 6.17
C PRO A 15 7.51 -2.19 6.59
N GLU A 16 7.97 -3.08 5.71
CA GLU A 16 8.12 -4.49 6.06
C GLU A 16 9.27 -4.68 7.06
N ASN A 17 10.35 -3.90 6.92
CA ASN A 17 11.54 -3.98 7.74
C ASN A 17 11.64 -2.78 8.69
N ILE A 18 12.11 -3.05 9.91
CA ILE A 18 12.31 -2.03 10.93
C ILE A 18 13.35 -0.95 10.52
N SER A 19 14.25 -1.26 9.59
CA SER A 19 15.25 -0.32 9.06
C SER A 19 14.62 0.89 8.37
N ASP A 20 13.41 0.73 7.84
CA ASP A 20 12.73 1.76 7.05
C ASP A 20 11.75 2.57 7.91
N LEU A 21 11.68 2.28 9.22
CA LEU A 21 10.74 2.90 10.15
C LEU A 21 10.92 4.42 10.24
N ASP A 22 12.15 4.90 10.29
CA ASP A 22 12.42 6.33 10.46
C ASP A 22 11.99 7.12 9.21
N ALA A 23 12.22 6.58 8.01
CA ALA A 23 11.75 7.18 6.76
C ALA A 23 10.21 7.18 6.68
N TYR A 24 9.58 6.07 7.06
CA TYR A 24 8.11 5.95 7.11
C TYR A 24 7.47 6.96 8.08
N LEU A 25 8.02 7.09 9.29
CA LEU A 25 7.51 8.07 10.26
C LEU A 25 7.70 9.50 9.74
N GLN A 26 8.85 9.81 9.14
CA GLN A 26 9.08 11.12 8.54
C GLN A 26 8.05 11.44 7.44
N ASP A 27 7.69 10.46 6.61
CA ASP A 27 6.66 10.63 5.58
C ASP A 27 5.26 10.90 6.20
N ILE A 28 4.90 10.20 7.28
CA ILE A 28 3.64 10.43 8.01
C ILE A 28 3.55 11.85 8.56
N PHE A 29 4.62 12.32 9.22
CA PHE A 29 4.65 13.63 9.86
C PHE A 29 4.99 14.78 8.89
N GLY A 30 5.48 14.46 7.70
CA GLY A 30 5.79 15.42 6.65
C GLY A 30 6.87 16.41 7.10
N LYS A 31 6.51 17.68 7.26
CA LYS A 31 7.43 18.73 7.75
C LYS A 31 7.52 18.81 9.28
N ALA A 32 6.59 18.17 10.00
CA ALA A 32 6.58 18.20 11.45
C ALA A 32 7.66 17.27 12.02
N PRO A 33 8.24 17.60 13.18
CA PRO A 33 9.12 16.67 13.90
C PRO A 33 8.37 15.39 14.27
N VAL A 34 9.03 14.23 14.10
CA VAL A 34 8.50 12.96 14.58
C VAL A 34 8.51 12.95 16.11
N PRO A 35 7.36 12.72 16.79
CA PRO A 35 7.32 12.61 18.24
C PRO A 35 8.21 11.45 18.73
N PRO A 36 9.02 11.65 19.80
CA PRO A 36 9.90 10.60 20.31
C PRO A 36 9.17 9.29 20.65
N ASP A 37 7.97 9.41 21.22
CA ASP A 37 7.14 8.27 21.61
C ASP A 37 6.61 7.50 20.39
N ALA A 38 6.36 8.17 19.26
CA ALA A 38 5.88 7.51 18.04
C ALA A 38 6.87 6.47 17.53
N ARG A 39 8.18 6.78 17.60
CA ARG A 39 9.23 5.84 17.22
C ARG A 39 9.31 4.67 18.22
N ALA A 40 9.34 4.97 19.52
CA ALA A 40 9.43 3.95 20.56
C ALA A 40 8.25 2.96 20.50
N ASP A 41 7.04 3.47 20.31
CA ASP A 41 5.83 2.65 20.18
C ASP A 41 5.86 1.74 18.96
N ASN A 42 6.34 2.25 17.81
CA ASN A 42 6.47 1.41 16.62
C ASN A 42 7.56 0.36 16.79
N LEU A 43 8.73 0.69 17.36
CA LEU A 43 9.76 -0.32 17.65
C LEU A 43 9.22 -1.44 18.54
N LYS A 44 8.44 -1.10 19.56
CA LYS A 44 7.76 -2.08 20.43
C LYS A 44 6.77 -2.95 19.65
N LYS A 45 6.01 -2.38 18.72
CA LYS A 45 5.10 -3.17 17.85
C LYS A 45 5.87 -4.13 16.95
N TYR A 46 6.94 -3.67 16.31
CA TYR A 46 7.74 -4.51 15.41
C TYR A 46 8.41 -5.66 16.17
N SER A 47 8.90 -5.44 17.39
CA SER A 47 9.56 -6.50 18.18
C SER A 47 8.61 -7.66 18.53
N LEU A 48 7.31 -7.41 18.66
CA LEU A 48 6.29 -8.44 18.88
C LEU A 48 6.12 -9.39 17.68
N PHE A 49 6.57 -8.98 16.49
CA PHE A 49 6.42 -9.71 15.22
C PHE A 49 7.78 -10.02 14.57
N GLY A 50 8.82 -10.23 15.37
CA GLY A 50 10.14 -10.58 14.83
C GLY A 50 10.78 -9.46 14.00
N ASN A 51 10.53 -8.21 14.38
CA ASN A 51 11.00 -6.99 13.70
C ASN A 51 10.46 -6.80 12.28
N ARG A 52 9.30 -7.39 11.96
CA ARG A 52 8.64 -7.24 10.67
C ARG A 52 7.16 -6.89 10.83
N SER A 53 6.65 -5.98 10.01
CA SER A 53 5.21 -5.67 9.99
C SER A 53 4.44 -6.72 9.19
N PRO A 54 3.34 -7.29 9.71
CA PRO A 54 2.49 -8.20 8.94
C PRO A 54 1.55 -7.46 7.97
N SER A 55 1.40 -6.14 8.10
CA SER A 55 0.34 -5.35 7.44
C SER A 55 0.37 -5.50 5.92
N ASN A 56 1.52 -5.25 5.28
CA ASN A 56 1.60 -5.32 3.82
C ASN A 56 1.39 -6.74 3.29
N HIS A 57 1.79 -7.77 4.05
CA HIS A 57 1.55 -9.15 3.67
C HIS A 57 0.05 -9.50 3.67
N ILE A 58 -0.69 -9.01 4.66
CA ILE A 58 -2.14 -9.18 4.73
C ILE A 58 -2.81 -8.47 3.56
N LEU A 59 -2.40 -7.24 3.24
CA LEU A 59 -2.95 -6.45 2.14
C LEU A 59 -2.62 -7.05 0.77
N ASP A 60 -1.42 -7.59 0.59
CA ASP A 60 -1.04 -8.32 -0.62
C ASP A 60 -1.85 -9.62 -0.78
N SER A 61 -2.14 -10.31 0.32
CA SER A 61 -3.07 -11.45 0.32
C SER A 61 -4.49 -11.06 -0.08
N LEU A 62 -4.99 -9.92 0.40
CA LEU A 62 -6.28 -9.36 -0.02
C LEU A 62 -6.29 -9.04 -1.52
N LYS A 63 -5.26 -8.33 -2.01
CA LYS A 63 -5.09 -7.99 -3.43
C LYS A 63 -5.16 -9.24 -4.30
N ARG A 64 -4.38 -10.28 -3.99
CA ARG A 64 -4.39 -11.55 -4.75
C ARG A 64 -5.78 -12.18 -4.79
N LYS A 65 -6.44 -12.31 -3.63
CA LYS A 65 -7.79 -12.90 -3.57
C LYS A 65 -8.82 -12.09 -4.35
N MET A 66 -8.68 -10.78 -4.39
CA MET A 66 -9.55 -9.92 -5.21
C MET A 66 -9.25 -10.07 -6.70
N GLN A 67 -7.98 -10.09 -7.09
CA GLN A 67 -7.56 -10.34 -8.46
C GLN A 67 -8.11 -11.68 -8.98
N ASP A 68 -7.98 -12.74 -8.20
CA ASP A 68 -8.46 -14.07 -8.57
C ASP A 68 -9.98 -14.10 -8.78
N ARG A 69 -10.74 -13.34 -7.96
CA ARG A 69 -12.21 -13.27 -8.06
C ARG A 69 -12.70 -12.40 -9.20
N LEU A 70 -11.89 -11.45 -9.66
CA LEU A 70 -12.28 -10.46 -10.67
C LEU A 70 -11.66 -10.72 -12.06
N SER A 71 -10.83 -11.75 -12.18
CA SER A 71 -10.14 -12.14 -13.42
C SER A 71 -11.09 -12.29 -14.61
N ASP A 72 -12.21 -13.00 -14.43
CA ASP A 72 -13.22 -13.21 -15.48
C ASP A 72 -13.99 -11.93 -15.86
N SER A 73 -13.92 -10.89 -15.03
CA SER A 73 -14.57 -9.59 -15.27
C SER A 73 -13.68 -8.60 -16.01
N GLY A 74 -12.43 -8.96 -16.33
CA GLY A 74 -11.48 -8.06 -16.98
C GLY A 74 -11.10 -6.84 -16.13
N ILE A 75 -11.10 -7.01 -14.80
CA ILE A 75 -10.71 -5.99 -13.82
C ILE A 75 -9.38 -6.40 -13.20
N ASP A 76 -8.38 -5.54 -13.31
CA ASP A 76 -7.07 -5.75 -12.68
C ASP A 76 -6.95 -4.95 -11.38
N VAL A 77 -6.37 -5.58 -10.36
CA VAL A 77 -6.34 -5.08 -8.99
C VAL A 77 -4.94 -4.59 -8.64
N TYR A 78 -4.86 -3.33 -8.25
CA TYR A 78 -3.65 -2.63 -7.84
C TYR A 78 -3.70 -2.35 -6.34
N MET A 79 -2.52 -2.34 -5.70
CA MET A 79 -2.36 -1.80 -4.35
C MET A 79 -1.77 -0.40 -4.46
N SER A 80 -2.23 0.50 -3.61
CA SER A 80 -1.65 1.83 -3.44
C SER A 80 -1.56 2.18 -1.96
N PHE A 81 -0.49 2.83 -1.54
CA PHE A 81 -0.26 3.20 -0.15
C PHE A 81 -0.10 4.70 0.03
N LYS A 82 -0.59 5.19 1.17
CA LYS A 82 -0.47 6.60 1.54
C LYS A 82 0.94 6.98 1.97
N HIS A 83 1.56 6.14 2.80
CA HIS A 83 2.88 6.38 3.40
C HIS A 83 3.87 5.27 3.07
N TRP A 84 3.62 4.50 2.01
CA TRP A 84 4.46 3.39 1.59
C TRP A 84 4.42 3.24 0.06
N HIS A 85 5.08 2.19 -0.45
CA HIS A 85 5.22 1.95 -1.89
C HIS A 85 4.45 0.71 -2.36
N PRO A 86 3.81 0.76 -3.55
CA PRO A 86 3.71 1.94 -4.42
C PRO A 86 2.75 3.00 -3.88
N SER A 87 3.12 4.26 -4.02
CA SER A 87 2.28 5.43 -3.73
C SER A 87 1.13 5.57 -4.73
N LEU A 88 0.17 6.46 -4.47
CA LEU A 88 -0.90 6.75 -5.42
C LEU A 88 -0.37 7.24 -6.76
N LYS A 89 0.68 8.07 -6.74
CA LYS A 89 1.32 8.57 -7.97
C LYS A 89 1.92 7.41 -8.77
N GLU A 90 2.71 6.56 -8.14
CA GLU A 90 3.33 5.40 -8.80
C GLU A 90 2.26 4.45 -9.34
N THR A 91 1.20 4.21 -8.57
CA THR A 91 0.09 3.34 -8.99
C THR A 91 -0.66 3.93 -10.19
N ALA A 92 -0.91 5.25 -10.20
CA ALA A 92 -1.55 5.93 -11.32
C ALA A 92 -0.69 5.84 -12.59
N GLU A 93 0.63 6.01 -12.48
CA GLU A 93 1.57 5.84 -13.61
C GLU A 93 1.53 4.41 -14.16
N MET A 94 1.48 3.40 -13.29
CA MET A 94 1.32 1.99 -13.72
C MET A 94 0.02 1.76 -14.48
N ILE A 95 -1.09 2.32 -14.02
CA ILE A 95 -2.42 2.16 -14.64
C ILE A 95 -2.49 2.87 -16.00
N VAL A 96 -1.96 4.09 -16.10
CA VAL A 96 -1.89 4.85 -17.36
C VAL A 96 -1.05 4.12 -18.40
N ASN A 97 0.12 3.60 -18.00
CA ASN A 97 1.01 2.85 -18.89
C ASN A 97 0.39 1.55 -19.40
N ALA A 98 -0.62 1.01 -18.71
CA ALA A 98 -1.34 -0.20 -19.08
C ALA A 98 -2.67 0.08 -19.84
N ASP A 99 -2.99 1.34 -20.16
CA ASP A 99 -4.16 1.78 -20.94
C ASP A 99 -5.52 1.35 -20.34
N TYR A 100 -5.63 1.34 -19.00
CA TYR A 100 -6.94 1.28 -18.33
C TYR A 100 -7.60 2.67 -18.36
N ARG A 101 -8.92 2.70 -18.62
CA ARG A 101 -9.67 3.96 -18.78
C ARG A 101 -10.78 4.17 -17.77
N GLU A 102 -11.08 3.14 -16.99
CA GLU A 102 -12.05 3.19 -15.91
C GLU A 102 -11.38 2.69 -14.63
N ILE A 103 -11.47 3.49 -13.56
CA ILE A 103 -10.81 3.24 -12.29
C ILE A 103 -11.86 3.22 -11.19
N VAL A 104 -11.78 2.21 -10.33
CA VAL A 104 -12.58 2.11 -9.10
C VAL A 104 -11.62 2.12 -7.91
N GLU A 105 -11.81 3.05 -6.98
CA GLU A 105 -11.00 3.17 -5.78
C GLU A 105 -11.71 2.57 -4.57
N LEU A 106 -10.97 1.80 -3.77
CA LEU A 106 -11.43 1.10 -2.58
C LEU A 106 -10.51 1.46 -1.41
N PRO A 107 -10.95 2.33 -0.48
CA PRO A 107 -10.15 2.76 0.67
C PRO A 107 -10.09 1.73 1.81
#